data_AF-A0A3S4W329-F1
#
_entry.id   AF-A0A3S4W329-F1
#
_cell.length_a   1.000
_cell.length_b   1.000
_cell.length_c   1.000
_cell.angle_alpha   90.00
_cell.angle_beta   90.00
_cell.angle_gamma   90.00
#
_symmetry.space_group_name_H-M   'P 1'
#
loop_
_entity.id
_entity.type
_entity.pdbx_description
1 polymer ?
#
loop_
_entity_poly.entity_id
_entity_poly.type
_entity_poly.pdbx_seq_one_letter_code
_entity_poly.pdbx_strand_id
1 'polypeptide(L)'
;MLKRFLVITGVIILATACSSGNNTYRNKISESDDAQLTGLISKLEKGERGIHQTLRTNRPRSGLVSDKALAGVYNEWAGTRYRMGGSSKRGIDCSAFMQTTFLMLMGLNFLVLQRNSGI
;
A
#
# COMPACT_ATOMS: atom_id res chain seq x y z
N MET A 1 -47.93 -14.02 -20.22
CA MET A 1 -46.66 -14.77 -20.00
C MET A 1 -45.43 -14.04 -20.54
N LEU A 2 -45.51 -13.36 -21.70
CA LEU A 2 -44.37 -12.67 -22.35
C LEU A 2 -43.71 -11.54 -21.53
N LYS A 3 -44.48 -10.76 -20.75
CA LYS A 3 -43.94 -9.65 -19.94
C LYS A 3 -42.97 -10.12 -18.83
N ARG A 4 -43.14 -11.34 -18.33
CA ARG A 4 -42.20 -11.93 -17.34
C ARG A 4 -40.91 -12.39 -18.01
N PHE A 5 -40.96 -12.85 -19.26
CA PHE A 5 -39.77 -13.20 -20.04
C PHE A 5 -38.90 -11.98 -20.37
N LEU A 6 -39.51 -10.84 -20.74
CA LEU A 6 -38.76 -9.61 -21.04
C LEU A 6 -38.01 -9.04 -19.83
N VAL A 7 -38.52 -9.24 -18.62
CA VAL A 7 -37.85 -8.80 -17.38
C VAL A 7 -36.65 -9.69 -17.06
N ILE A 8 -36.78 -11.01 -17.26
CA ILE A 8 -35.71 -11.97 -16.94
C ILE A 8 -34.53 -11.84 -17.92
N THR A 9 -34.80 -11.63 -19.21
CA THR A 9 -33.73 -11.47 -20.21
C THR A 9 -32.95 -10.17 -20.04
N GLY A 10 -33.60 -9.08 -19.59
CA GLY A 10 -32.93 -7.81 -19.29
C GLY A 10 -31.92 -7.92 -18.13
N VAL A 11 -32.26 -8.65 -17.07
CA VAL A 11 -31.39 -8.82 -15.89
C VAL A 11 -30.14 -9.62 -16.22
N ILE A 12 -30.23 -10.61 -17.12
CA ILE A 12 -29.09 -11.46 -17.52
C ILE A 12 -28.03 -10.66 -18.32
N ILE A 13 -28.46 -9.70 -19.14
CA ILE A 13 -27.55 -8.87 -19.96
C ILE A 13 -26.77 -7.86 -19.09
N LEU A 14 -27.35 -7.38 -17.99
CA LEU A 14 -26.69 -6.47 -17.06
C LEU A 14 -25.59 -7.16 -16.22
N ALA A 15 -25.66 -8.47 -16.03
CA ALA A 15 -24.72 -9.22 -15.20
C ALA A 15 -23.41 -9.61 -15.92
N THR A 16 -23.34 -9.52 -17.26
CA THR A 16 -22.17 -9.95 -18.06
C THR A 16 -21.20 -8.83 -18.43
N ALA A 17 -21.39 -7.61 -17.94
CA ALA A 17 -20.52 -6.47 -18.26
C ALA A 17 -19.22 -6.35 -17.41
N CYS A 18 -18.84 -7.39 -16.66
CA CYS A 18 -17.55 -7.45 -15.96
C CYS A 18 -16.66 -8.54 -16.56
N SER A 19 -16.00 -8.24 -17.69
CA SER A 19 -14.82 -8.98 -18.13
C SER A 19 -13.62 -8.05 -18.02
N SER A 20 -12.90 -8.14 -16.90
CA SER A 20 -11.64 -7.43 -16.71
C SER A 20 -10.54 -8.19 -17.45
N GLY A 21 -9.85 -7.50 -18.36
CA GLY A 21 -8.90 -8.11 -19.29
C GLY A 21 -7.72 -8.80 -18.59
N ASN A 22 -7.33 -9.96 -19.13
CA ASN A 22 -6.09 -10.63 -18.78
C ASN A 22 -4.89 -9.78 -19.24
N ASN A 23 -4.42 -8.89 -18.37
CA ASN A 23 -3.09 -8.30 -18.51
C ASN A 23 -2.06 -9.36 -18.10
N THR A 24 -1.60 -10.14 -19.06
CA THR A 24 -0.38 -10.93 -18.94
C THR A 24 0.80 -9.96 -18.85
N TYR A 25 1.10 -9.51 -17.64
CA TYR A 25 2.33 -8.80 -17.30
C TYR A 25 3.51 -9.77 -17.48
N ARG A 26 4.00 -9.87 -18.71
CA ARG A 26 5.19 -10.64 -19.07
C ARG A 26 6.41 -9.80 -18.67
N ASN A 27 6.81 -9.88 -17.40
CA ASN A 27 8.14 -9.42 -16.99
C ASN A 27 9.18 -10.27 -17.71
N LYS A 28 9.67 -9.79 -18.85
CA LYS A 28 10.95 -10.26 -19.37
C LYS A 28 12.01 -9.68 -18.44
N ILE A 29 12.58 -10.50 -17.58
CA ILE A 29 13.81 -10.19 -16.86
C ILE A 29 14.85 -9.92 -17.96
N SER A 30 15.28 -8.66 -18.05
CA SER A 30 16.21 -8.20 -19.06
C SER A 30 17.61 -8.37 -18.49
N GLU A 31 18.52 -8.93 -19.27
CA GLU A 31 19.93 -9.18 -18.94
C GLU A 31 20.70 -7.93 -18.44
N SER A 32 20.11 -6.74 -18.52
CA SER A 32 20.61 -5.52 -17.87
C SER A 32 20.52 -5.53 -16.33
N ASP A 33 19.69 -6.40 -15.75
CA ASP A 33 19.41 -6.43 -14.30
C ASP A 33 20.62 -7.00 -13.51
N ASP A 34 21.39 -7.92 -14.10
CA ASP A 34 22.53 -8.58 -13.44
C ASP A 34 23.75 -7.66 -13.28
N ALA A 35 23.96 -6.76 -14.25
CA ALA A 35 25.03 -5.76 -14.20
C ALA A 35 24.77 -4.70 -13.13
N GLN A 36 23.50 -4.31 -12.94
CA GLN A 36 23.10 -3.38 -11.89
C GLN A 36 23.20 -4.01 -10.49
N LEU A 37 22.82 -5.29 -10.37
CA LEU A 37 22.93 -6.03 -9.11
C LEU A 37 24.40 -6.19 -8.67
N THR A 38 25.29 -6.54 -9.59
CA THR A 38 26.73 -6.68 -9.32
C THR A 38 27.36 -5.34 -8.91
N GLY A 39 26.95 -4.24 -9.53
CA GLY A 39 27.37 -2.89 -9.16
C GLY A 39 26.89 -2.44 -7.77
N LEU A 40 25.77 -2.98 -7.28
CA LEU A 40 25.27 -2.73 -5.93
C LEU A 40 26.00 -3.56 -4.88
N ILE A 41 26.23 -4.85 -5.14
CA ILE A 41 26.96 -5.75 -4.23
C ILE A 41 28.36 -5.18 -3.93
N SER A 42 29.10 -4.81 -4.98
CA SER A 42 30.45 -4.22 -4.84
C SER A 42 30.49 -2.90 -4.07
N LYS A 43 29.42 -2.08 -4.15
CA LYS A 43 29.32 -0.83 -3.37
C LYS A 43 28.98 -1.06 -1.90
N LEU A 44 28.14 -2.07 -1.62
CA LEU A 44 27.82 -2.48 -0.25
C LEU A 44 29.05 -3.06 0.46
N GLU A 45 29.85 -3.87 -0.23
CA GLU A 45 31.12 -4.40 0.28
C GLU A 45 32.13 -3.29 0.62
N LYS A 46 32.09 -2.17 -0.11
CA LYS A 46 33.03 -1.05 0.07
C LYS A 46 32.65 -0.08 1.20
N GLY A 47 31.51 -0.27 1.86
CA GLY A 47 31.11 0.48 3.05
C GLY A 47 30.74 1.96 2.82
N GLU A 48 30.46 2.37 1.58
CA GLU A 48 30.01 3.73 1.26
C GLU A 48 28.56 3.94 1.74
N ARG A 49 28.40 4.63 2.88
CA ARG A 49 27.09 4.94 3.52
C ARG A 49 26.26 6.00 2.77
N GLY A 50 26.53 6.22 1.48
CA GLY A 50 25.85 7.19 0.62
C GLY A 50 24.95 6.50 -0.41
N ILE A 51 23.96 5.73 0.04
CA ILE A 51 23.07 4.99 -0.86
C ILE A 51 21.98 5.94 -1.40
N HIS A 52 22.32 6.74 -2.41
CA HIS A 52 21.31 7.32 -3.29
C HIS A 52 21.18 6.43 -4.55
N GLN A 53 20.42 5.35 -4.36
CA GLN A 53 19.71 4.51 -5.35
C GLN A 53 20.25 4.42 -6.78
N THR A 54 20.67 3.20 -7.15
CA THR A 54 20.54 2.69 -8.53
C THR A 54 19.54 1.54 -8.63
N LEU A 55 18.71 1.33 -7.61
CA LEU A 55 17.53 0.49 -7.75
C LEU A 55 16.46 1.32 -8.47
N ARG A 56 16.19 0.98 -9.74
CA ARG A 56 15.02 1.49 -10.45
C ARG A 56 13.78 0.88 -9.82
N THR A 57 13.29 1.54 -8.79
CA THR A 57 11.96 1.29 -8.24
C THR A 57 10.96 2.21 -8.94
N ASN A 58 9.69 1.82 -9.03
CA ASN A 58 8.60 2.74 -9.44
C ASN A 58 8.33 3.83 -8.39
N ARG A 59 9.25 4.06 -7.46
CA ARG A 59 9.11 5.06 -6.41
C ARG A 59 9.18 6.46 -7.03
N PRO A 60 8.13 7.27 -6.89
CA PRO A 60 8.18 8.65 -7.35
C PRO A 60 9.26 9.41 -6.57
N ARG A 61 10.15 10.11 -7.30
CA ARG A 61 11.24 10.92 -6.72
C ARG A 61 10.76 12.07 -5.85
N SER A 62 9.51 12.49 -6.04
CA SER A 62 8.80 13.51 -5.29
C SER A 62 7.57 12.88 -4.64
N GLY A 63 7.79 12.04 -3.62
CA GLY A 63 6.70 11.52 -2.80
C GLY A 63 6.13 12.63 -1.91
N LEU A 64 4.80 12.77 -1.86
CA LEU A 64 4.11 13.65 -0.89
C LEU A 64 4.48 13.32 0.56
N VAL A 65 4.99 12.11 0.80
CA VAL A 65 5.42 11.59 2.09
C VAL A 65 6.91 11.28 2.04
N SER A 66 7.67 11.81 3.00
CA SER A 66 9.10 11.52 3.13
C SER A 66 9.35 10.14 3.77
N ASP A 67 10.46 9.50 3.40
CA ASP A 67 10.91 8.25 4.04
C ASP A 67 11.04 8.38 5.55
N LYS A 68 11.52 9.53 6.01
CA LYS A 68 11.67 9.84 7.44
C LYS A 68 10.34 9.82 8.17
N ALA A 69 9.28 10.35 7.57
CA ALA A 69 7.95 10.38 8.18
C ALA A 69 7.37 8.96 8.31
N LEU A 70 7.47 8.14 7.25
CA LEU A 70 7.02 6.75 7.27
C LEU A 70 7.80 5.91 8.29
N ALA A 71 9.12 6.10 8.36
CA ALA A 71 9.96 5.46 9.37
C ALA A 71 9.56 5.87 10.81
N GLY A 72 9.12 7.12 11.01
CA GLY A 72 8.58 7.59 12.28
C GLY A 72 7.35 6.80 12.72
N VAL A 73 6.36 6.65 11.83
CA VAL A 73 5.15 5.85 12.10
C VAL A 73 5.51 4.41 12.43
N TYR A 74 6.40 3.80 11.63
CA TYR A 74 6.86 2.44 11.88
C TYR A 74 7.49 2.30 13.27
N ASN A 75 8.45 3.16 13.61
CA ASN A 75 9.17 3.10 14.89
C ASN A 75 8.22 3.26 16.08
N GLU A 76 7.17 4.06 15.94
CA GLU A 76 6.19 4.25 17.00
C GLU A 76 5.35 2.98 17.25
N TRP A 77 5.02 2.23 16.20
CA TRP A 77 4.11 1.08 16.26
C TRP A 77 4.82 -0.28 16.27
N ALA A 78 6.12 -0.32 15.99
CA ALA A 78 6.95 -1.50 16.06
C ALA A 78 6.78 -2.21 17.42
N GLY A 79 6.55 -3.53 17.37
CA GLY A 79 6.32 -4.35 18.57
C GLY A 79 4.89 -4.36 19.09
N THR A 80 3.99 -3.52 18.57
CA THR A 80 2.55 -3.62 18.89
C THR A 80 1.99 -4.91 18.28
N ARG A 81 1.43 -5.80 19.10
CA ARG A 81 0.87 -7.06 18.60
C ARG A 81 -0.36 -6.83 17.72
N TYR A 82 -0.55 -7.69 16.73
CA TYR A 82 -1.80 -7.72 15.98
C TYR A 82 -2.97 -8.12 16.91
N ARG A 83 -4.08 -7.38 16.82
CA ARG A 83 -5.37 -7.76 17.44
C ARG A 83 -6.50 -7.34 16.52
N MET A 84 -7.34 -8.28 16.12
CA MET A 84 -8.50 -8.00 15.27
C MET A 84 -9.43 -6.98 15.95
N GLY A 85 -9.82 -5.91 15.22
CA GLY A 85 -10.60 -4.79 15.78
C GLY A 85 -9.82 -3.89 16.74
N GLY A 86 -8.51 -4.09 16.88
CA GLY A 86 -7.66 -3.32 17.77
C GLY A 86 -7.26 -1.98 17.15
N SER A 87 -7.20 -0.94 17.98
CA SER A 87 -6.82 0.43 17.56
C SER A 87 -5.84 1.10 18.53
N SER A 88 -5.13 0.32 19.36
CA SER A 88 -4.27 0.85 20.43
C SER A 88 -2.92 0.12 20.53
N LYS A 89 -2.01 0.62 21.37
CA LYS A 89 -0.71 -0.03 21.65
C LYS A 89 -0.82 -1.38 22.36
N ARG A 90 -1.99 -1.73 22.92
CA ARG A 90 -2.25 -3.09 23.45
C ARG A 90 -2.51 -4.10 22.33
N GLY A 91 -2.80 -3.61 21.13
CA GLY A 91 -2.81 -4.34 19.89
C GLY A 91 -3.70 -3.66 18.84
N ILE A 92 -3.28 -3.79 17.59
CA ILE A 92 -3.84 -3.05 16.45
C ILE A 92 -4.13 -4.00 15.28
N ASP A 93 -5.19 -3.74 14.52
CA ASP A 93 -5.44 -4.45 13.27
C ASP A 93 -4.88 -3.70 12.04
N CYS A 94 -5.04 -4.31 10.86
CA CYS A 94 -4.52 -3.76 9.61
C CYS A 94 -5.22 -2.45 9.23
N SER A 95 -6.55 -2.37 9.36
CA SER A 95 -7.33 -1.18 8.99
C SER A 95 -7.04 0.01 9.90
N ALA A 96 -6.96 -0.20 11.21
CA ALA A 96 -6.66 0.84 12.19
C ALA A 96 -5.21 1.33 12.06
N PHE A 97 -4.26 0.43 11.77
CA PHE A 97 -2.88 0.84 11.50
C PHE A 97 -2.78 1.70 10.23
N MET A 98 -3.46 1.32 9.15
CA MET A 98 -3.48 2.11 7.91
C MET A 98 -4.14 3.47 8.13
N GLN A 99 -5.24 3.52 8.87
CA GLN A 99 -5.91 4.77 9.22
C GLN A 99 -4.97 5.69 10.02
N THR A 100 -4.32 5.16 11.06
CA THR A 100 -3.35 5.91 11.88
C THR A 100 -2.19 6.45 11.04
N THR A 101 -1.65 5.60 10.16
CA THR A 101 -0.52 5.93 9.28
C THR A 101 -0.90 7.05 8.29
N PHE A 102 -2.04 6.94 7.62
CA PHE A 102 -2.48 7.97 6.68
C PHE A 102 -2.79 9.29 7.37
N LEU A 103 -3.44 9.26 8.54
CA LEU A 103 -3.71 10.46 9.32
C LEU A 103 -2.42 11.19 9.72
N MET A 104 -1.41 10.45 10.18
CA MET A 104 -0.13 11.01 10.60
C MET A 104 0.69 11.56 9.43
N LEU A 105 0.66 10.90 8.27
CA LEU A 105 1.52 11.25 7.13
C LEU A 105 0.90 12.30 6.21
N MET A 106 -0.42 12.32 6.05
CA MET A 106 -1.09 13.27 5.15
C MET A 106 -1.45 14.60 5.82
N GLY A 107 -1.09 14.77 7.10
CA GLY A 107 -1.45 15.99 7.84
C GLY A 107 -2.96 16.21 7.92
N LEU A 108 -3.75 15.15 7.72
CA LEU A 108 -5.19 15.14 7.95
C LEU A 108 -5.41 15.15 9.47
N ASN A 109 -5.08 16.29 10.08
CA ASN A 109 -5.64 16.74 11.34
C ASN A 109 -7.12 17.02 11.11
N PHE A 110 -7.91 16.01 10.74
CA PHE A 110 -9.33 16.11 10.97
C PHE A 110 -9.47 16.09 12.49
N LEU A 111 -9.88 17.24 13.01
CA LEU A 111 -10.40 17.48 14.35
C LEU A 111 -10.66 16.18 15.12
N VAL A 112 -10.14 16.15 16.35
CA VAL A 112 -10.70 15.40 17.47
C VAL A 112 -12.22 15.26 17.31
N LEU A 113 -12.67 14.17 16.70
CA LEU A 113 -14.07 13.76 16.66
C LEU A 113 -14.20 12.24 16.88
N GLN A 114 -13.26 11.66 17.62
CA GLN A 114 -13.49 10.48 18.47
C GLN A 114 -12.43 10.36 19.58
N ARG A 115 -12.20 11.44 20.35
CA ARG A 115 -11.66 11.34 21.72
C ARG A 115 -12.68 11.73 22.79
N ASN A 116 -13.97 11.84 22.43
CA ASN A 116 -15.05 12.02 23.40
C ASN A 116 -16.19 11.03 23.07
N SER A 117 -15.95 9.76 23.36
CA SER A 117 -17.01 8.74 23.46
C SER A 117 -16.53 7.68 24.45
N GLY A 118 -16.72 7.95 25.74
CA GLY A 118 -16.54 6.99 26.83
C GLY A 118 -15.16 6.99 27.47
N ILE A 119 -14.98 7.74 28.56
CA ILE A 119 -15.26 7.30 29.95
C ILE A 119 -15.82 8.52 30.69
#